data_AF-A0A2H6K1H0-F1
#
_entry.id   AF-A0A2H6K1H0-F1
#
_cell.length_a   1.000
_cell.length_b   1.000
_cell.length_c   1.000
_cell.angle_alpha   90.00
_cell.angle_beta   90.00
_cell.angle_gamma   90.00
#
_symmetry.space_group_name_H-M   'P 1'
#
loop_
_entity.id
_entity.type
_entity.pdbx_description
1 polymer ?
#
loop_
_entity_poly.entity_id
_entity_poly.type
_entity_poly.pdbx_seq_one_letter_code
_entity_poly.pdbx_strand_id
1 'polypeptide(L)'
;MQREIKADNQMKDMLRERNIDSDFVKSWMRSYALFQGIESGDRDIVIEKYASVVFDITDQSNIPDREQVRIMFHDLLSALYGSVPRKWLSATSKLLWCSFPDQIVIYDAFVERALVVLQCIEPSLANSPRIGVSPSIKSESDLGKVVKFYMNYQDMVKTIFSENQEQLTGLRETHREKYPHDIRIVDKLLWMIGNPNQHFH
;
A
#
# COMPACT_ATOMS: atom_id res chain seq x y z
N MET A 1 9.52 -2.06 -13.97
CA MET A 1 8.18 -2.30 -14.55
C MET A 1 7.86 -3.78 -14.78
N GLN A 2 8.37 -4.51 -15.79
CA GLN A 2 8.02 -5.94 -15.99
C GLN A 2 8.54 -6.90 -14.90
N ARG A 3 9.68 -6.60 -14.25
CA ARG A 3 10.24 -7.45 -13.17
C ARG A 3 9.47 -7.36 -11.86
N GLU A 4 8.97 -6.17 -11.52
CA GLU A 4 8.18 -5.92 -10.29
C GLU A 4 6.84 -6.66 -10.35
N ILE A 5 6.16 -6.63 -11.50
CA ILE A 5 4.88 -7.33 -11.71
C ILE A 5 5.01 -8.86 -11.49
N LYS A 6 6.13 -9.47 -11.91
CA LYS A 6 6.36 -10.91 -11.69
C LYS A 6 6.55 -11.25 -10.22
N ALA A 7 7.35 -10.45 -9.51
CA ALA A 7 7.61 -10.68 -8.10
C ALA A 7 6.36 -10.43 -7.24
N ASP A 8 5.55 -9.44 -7.61
CA ASP A 8 4.25 -9.17 -6.99
C ASP A 8 3.27 -10.33 -7.18
N ASN A 9 3.22 -10.93 -8.38
CA ASN A 9 2.39 -12.11 -8.62
C ASN A 9 2.83 -13.30 -7.75
N GLN A 10 4.12 -13.55 -7.64
CA GLN A 10 4.64 -14.61 -6.78
C GLN A 10 4.33 -14.36 -5.29
N MET A 11 4.41 -13.11 -4.80
CA MET A 11 3.95 -12.77 -3.44
C MET A 11 2.47 -13.11 -3.23
N LYS A 12 1.61 -12.75 -4.19
CA LYS A 12 0.16 -13.04 -4.13
C LYS A 12 -0.11 -14.54 -4.13
N ASP A 13 0.60 -15.30 -4.96
CA ASP A 13 0.43 -16.76 -5.06
C ASP A 13 0.86 -17.46 -3.75
N MET A 14 2.00 -17.08 -3.16
CA MET A 14 2.44 -17.59 -1.85
C MET A 14 1.44 -17.33 -0.73
N LEU A 15 0.86 -16.13 -0.69
CA LEU A 15 -0.14 -15.77 0.31
C LEU A 15 -1.45 -16.55 0.09
N ARG A 16 -1.86 -16.76 -1.16
CA ARG A 16 -3.02 -17.59 -1.51
C ARG A 16 -2.83 -19.05 -1.12
N GLU A 17 -1.63 -19.59 -1.32
CA GLU A 17 -1.28 -20.97 -0.99
C GLU A 17 -0.96 -21.19 0.49
N ARG A 18 -1.00 -20.11 1.29
CA ARG A 18 -0.60 -20.08 2.69
C ARG A 18 0.81 -20.65 2.94
N ASN A 19 1.73 -20.40 2.01
CA ASN A 19 3.09 -20.92 2.05
C ASN A 19 4.10 -19.77 1.85
N ILE A 20 4.73 -19.31 2.93
CA ILE A 20 5.63 -18.17 2.92
C ILE A 20 7.08 -18.64 2.81
N ASP A 21 7.74 -18.23 1.74
CA ASP A 21 9.19 -18.26 1.62
C ASP A 21 9.79 -16.95 2.14
N SER A 22 10.33 -16.99 3.36
CA SER A 22 10.96 -15.83 4.02
C SER A 22 12.08 -15.20 3.20
N ASP A 23 12.90 -15.99 2.49
CA ASP A 23 13.99 -15.46 1.67
C ASP A 23 13.45 -14.71 0.46
N PHE A 24 12.37 -15.22 -0.13
CA PHE A 24 11.68 -14.51 -1.20
C PHE A 24 11.05 -13.21 -0.69
N VAL A 25 10.35 -13.21 0.44
CA VAL A 25 9.76 -11.97 1.01
C VAL A 25 10.86 -10.95 1.30
N LYS A 26 12.00 -11.38 1.86
CA LYS A 26 13.17 -10.53 2.10
C LYS A 26 13.70 -9.91 0.80
N SER A 27 13.82 -10.69 -0.26
CA SER A 27 14.24 -10.22 -1.58
C SER A 27 13.22 -9.23 -2.18
N TRP A 28 11.94 -9.55 -2.09
CA TRP A 28 10.85 -8.71 -2.57
C TRP A 28 10.81 -7.36 -1.83
N MET A 29 10.85 -7.35 -0.49
CA MET A 29 10.87 -6.12 0.30
C MET A 29 12.11 -5.26 0.01
N ARG A 30 13.26 -5.89 -0.28
CA ARG A 30 14.48 -5.18 -0.71
C ARG A 30 14.29 -4.49 -2.06
N SER A 31 13.61 -5.13 -3.02
CA SER A 31 13.36 -4.55 -4.34
C SER A 31 12.54 -3.26 -4.28
N TYR A 32 11.66 -3.15 -3.28
CA TYR A 32 10.88 -1.95 -2.95
C TYR A 32 11.63 -0.95 -2.05
N ALA A 33 12.92 -1.19 -1.76
CA ALA A 33 13.74 -0.41 -0.83
C ALA A 33 13.13 -0.27 0.59
N LEU A 34 12.28 -1.22 1.03
CA LEU A 34 11.60 -1.14 2.33
C LEU A 34 12.54 -1.29 3.52
N PHE A 35 13.74 -1.86 3.30
CA PHE A 35 14.79 -2.02 4.31
C PHE A 35 15.81 -0.88 4.34
N GLN A 36 15.53 0.26 3.69
CA GLN A 36 16.45 1.40 3.73
C GLN A 36 16.68 1.87 5.18
N GLY A 37 17.95 1.93 5.57
CA GLY A 37 18.37 2.30 6.93
C GLY A 37 18.11 1.24 8.00
N ILE A 38 18.02 -0.04 7.62
CA ILE A 38 17.83 -1.17 8.55
C ILE A 38 19.02 -2.12 8.47
N GLU A 39 19.51 -2.56 9.62
CA GLU A 39 20.61 -3.54 9.72
C GLU A 39 20.16 -4.93 9.25
N SER A 40 21.10 -5.83 8.92
CA SER A 40 20.75 -7.13 8.37
C SER A 40 19.94 -8.01 9.32
N GLY A 41 20.28 -8.02 10.62
CA GLY A 41 19.58 -8.84 11.63
C GLY A 41 18.14 -8.38 11.86
N ASP A 42 17.91 -7.08 11.92
CA ASP A 42 16.56 -6.49 12.03
C ASP A 42 15.66 -6.86 10.84
N ARG A 43 16.24 -7.03 9.64
CA ARG A 43 15.47 -7.45 8.46
C ARG A 43 14.89 -8.84 8.66
N ASP A 44 15.67 -9.77 9.21
CA ASP A 44 15.23 -11.15 9.42
C ASP A 44 14.13 -11.22 10.48
N ILE A 45 14.28 -10.47 11.58
CA ILE A 45 13.26 -10.34 12.63
C ILE A 45 11.92 -9.85 12.05
N VAL A 46 11.96 -8.85 11.17
CA VAL A 46 10.75 -8.28 10.53
C VAL A 46 10.07 -9.28 9.61
N ILE A 47 10.85 -10.05 8.84
CA ILE A 47 10.31 -11.09 7.94
C ILE A 47 9.67 -12.22 8.73
N GLU A 48 10.36 -12.74 9.75
CA GLU A 48 9.83 -13.77 10.64
C GLU A 48 8.54 -13.30 11.32
N LYS A 49 8.54 -12.05 11.80
CA LYS A 49 7.34 -11.46 12.39
C LYS A 49 6.19 -11.41 11.38
N TYR A 50 6.42 -10.89 10.18
CA TYR A 50 5.41 -10.86 9.12
C TYR A 50 4.85 -12.25 8.82
N ALA A 51 5.73 -13.23 8.58
CA ALA A 51 5.36 -14.60 8.27
C ALA A 51 4.51 -15.24 9.39
N SER A 52 4.81 -14.92 10.65
CA SER A 52 4.09 -15.45 11.81
C SER A 52 2.68 -14.88 12.01
N VAL A 53 2.36 -13.70 11.45
CA VAL A 53 1.09 -13.00 11.75
C VAL A 53 0.18 -12.80 10.54
N VAL A 54 0.72 -12.83 9.31
CA VAL A 54 -0.04 -12.37 8.13
C VAL A 54 -1.31 -13.18 7.91
N PHE A 55 -1.26 -14.51 8.08
CA PHE A 55 -2.45 -15.33 7.84
C PHE A 55 -3.56 -15.07 8.86
N ASP A 56 -3.23 -14.88 10.13
CA ASP A 56 -4.20 -14.55 11.17
C ASP A 56 -4.83 -13.17 10.94
N ILE A 57 -4.02 -12.22 10.47
CA ILE A 57 -4.49 -10.87 10.11
C ILE A 57 -5.44 -10.92 8.92
N THR A 58 -5.14 -11.73 7.90
CA THR A 58 -5.87 -11.72 6.62
C THR A 58 -7.00 -12.76 6.52
N ASP A 59 -7.14 -13.69 7.47
CA ASP A 59 -8.18 -14.75 7.41
C ASP A 59 -9.62 -14.22 7.59
N GLN A 60 -9.79 -12.95 7.97
CA GLN A 60 -11.07 -12.42 8.44
C GLN A 60 -12.12 -12.20 7.33
N SER A 61 -11.74 -12.11 6.05
CA SER A 61 -12.67 -12.00 4.90
C SER A 61 -12.00 -12.15 3.54
N ASN A 62 -12.72 -12.71 2.56
CA ASN A 62 -12.24 -12.79 1.16
C ASN A 62 -12.14 -11.41 0.48
N ILE A 63 -12.99 -10.44 0.87
CA ILE A 63 -12.98 -9.07 0.37
C ILE A 63 -13.16 -8.15 1.57
N PRO A 64 -12.10 -7.49 2.08
CA PRO A 64 -12.19 -6.69 3.29
C PRO A 64 -12.92 -5.37 3.02
N ASP A 65 -13.87 -5.03 3.91
CA ASP A 65 -14.46 -3.69 3.97
C ASP A 65 -13.49 -2.67 4.58
N ARG A 66 -13.91 -1.39 4.63
CA ARG A 66 -13.07 -0.31 5.12
C ARG A 66 -12.63 -0.49 6.57
N GLU A 67 -13.48 -1.02 7.44
CA GLU A 67 -13.16 -1.20 8.86
C GLU A 67 -12.24 -2.40 9.05
N GLN A 68 -12.45 -3.48 8.30
CA GLN A 68 -11.54 -4.62 8.25
C GLN A 68 -10.16 -4.21 7.75
N VAL A 69 -10.07 -3.39 6.70
CA VAL A 69 -8.79 -2.83 6.24
C VAL A 69 -8.11 -2.01 7.35
N ARG A 70 -8.86 -1.20 8.10
CA ARG A 70 -8.33 -0.41 9.21
C ARG A 70 -7.72 -1.32 10.29
N ILE A 71 -8.42 -2.39 10.66
CA ILE A 71 -7.97 -3.37 11.66
C ILE A 71 -6.72 -4.09 11.17
N MET A 72 -6.74 -4.67 9.97
CA MET A 72 -5.59 -5.38 9.40
C MET A 72 -4.35 -4.49 9.29
N PHE A 73 -4.55 -3.23 8.86
CA PHE A 73 -3.46 -2.27 8.76
C PHE A 73 -2.88 -1.92 10.14
N HIS A 74 -3.75 -1.71 11.13
CA HIS A 74 -3.33 -1.47 12.51
C HIS A 74 -2.52 -2.65 13.05
N ASP A 75 -3.02 -3.87 12.91
CA ASP A 75 -2.45 -5.06 13.52
C ASP A 75 -1.10 -5.41 12.88
N LEU A 76 -1.01 -5.32 11.54
CA LEU A 76 0.25 -5.53 10.86
C LEU A 76 1.26 -4.42 11.18
N LEU A 77 0.84 -3.15 11.19
CA LEU A 77 1.74 -2.04 11.57
C LEU A 77 2.27 -2.23 13.00
N SER A 78 1.40 -2.62 13.92
CA SER A 78 1.75 -2.87 15.33
C SER A 78 2.72 -4.02 15.47
N ALA A 79 2.49 -5.14 14.77
CA ALA A 79 3.38 -6.29 14.76
C ALA A 79 4.80 -5.94 14.28
N LEU A 80 4.91 -5.21 13.16
CA LEU A 80 6.21 -4.80 12.60
C LEU A 80 6.90 -3.74 13.46
N TYR A 81 6.14 -2.81 14.05
CA TYR A 81 6.69 -1.81 14.97
C TYR A 81 7.22 -2.45 16.25
N GLY A 82 6.47 -3.38 16.84
CA GLY A 82 6.87 -4.11 18.04
C GLY A 82 8.10 -5.01 17.83
N SER A 83 8.36 -5.45 16.59
CA SER A 83 9.57 -6.21 16.27
C SER A 83 10.78 -5.32 16.02
N VAL A 84 10.62 -4.24 15.25
CA VAL A 84 11.66 -3.24 14.98
C VAL A 84 11.02 -1.85 15.01
N PRO A 85 11.24 -1.04 16.06
CA PRO A 85 10.59 0.25 16.23
C PRO A 85 10.93 1.29 15.17
N ARG A 86 10.12 1.36 14.11
CA ARG A 86 10.17 2.41 13.08
C ARG A 86 8.85 2.55 12.35
N LYS A 87 8.76 3.59 11.52
CA LYS A 87 7.62 3.78 10.65
C LYS A 87 7.61 2.74 9.52
N TRP A 88 6.68 1.80 9.62
CA TRP A 88 6.46 0.74 8.63
C TRP A 88 5.31 1.01 7.65
N LEU A 89 4.73 2.22 7.63
CA LEU A 89 3.59 2.62 6.77
C LEU A 89 3.65 2.09 5.33
N SER A 90 4.76 2.35 4.61
CA SER A 90 4.94 1.90 3.22
C SER A 90 4.97 0.37 3.12
N ALA A 91 5.68 -0.30 4.03
CA ALA A 91 5.77 -1.76 4.05
C ALA A 91 4.42 -2.39 4.38
N THR A 92 3.74 -1.93 5.43
CA THR A 92 2.41 -2.41 5.84
C THR A 92 1.41 -2.34 4.67
N SER A 93 1.36 -1.20 3.95
CA SER A 93 0.43 -1.06 2.82
C SER A 93 0.74 -2.02 1.66
N LYS A 94 2.02 -2.24 1.35
CA LYS A 94 2.42 -3.11 0.23
C LYS A 94 2.25 -4.59 0.57
N LEU A 95 2.58 -4.99 1.80
CA LEU A 95 2.38 -6.35 2.28
C LEU A 95 0.89 -6.72 2.29
N LEU A 96 0.01 -5.83 2.78
CA LEU A 96 -1.44 -6.07 2.72
C LEU A 96 -2.00 -6.05 1.29
N TRP A 97 -1.45 -5.22 0.41
CA TRP A 97 -1.84 -5.23 -1.00
C TRP A 97 -1.59 -6.58 -1.67
N CYS A 98 -0.54 -7.32 -1.27
CA CYS A 98 -0.32 -8.67 -1.79
C CYS A 98 -1.41 -9.68 -1.36
N SER A 99 -2.17 -9.40 -0.31
CA SER A 99 -3.33 -10.23 0.07
C SER A 99 -4.62 -9.75 -0.61
N PHE A 100 -4.79 -8.43 -0.76
CA PHE A 100 -6.04 -7.82 -1.24
C PHE A 100 -5.77 -6.72 -2.27
N PRO A 101 -5.31 -7.07 -3.48
CA PRO A 101 -4.76 -6.10 -4.44
C PRO A 101 -5.80 -5.15 -5.04
N ASP A 102 -7.09 -5.49 -4.94
CA ASP A 102 -8.20 -4.67 -5.45
C ASP A 102 -8.86 -3.82 -4.35
N GLN A 103 -8.55 -4.10 -3.08
CA GLN A 103 -9.13 -3.39 -1.94
C GLN A 103 -8.14 -2.47 -1.24
N ILE A 104 -6.85 -2.78 -1.28
CA ILE A 104 -5.81 -2.04 -0.57
C ILE A 104 -5.13 -1.06 -1.52
N VAL A 105 -4.94 0.18 -1.06
CA VAL A 105 -4.15 1.19 -1.79
C VAL A 105 -2.70 1.14 -1.28
N ILE A 106 -1.73 1.14 -2.20
CA ILE A 106 -0.33 1.20 -1.81
C ILE A 106 0.03 2.62 -1.39
N TYR A 107 0.58 2.77 -0.18
CA TYR A 107 1.13 4.06 0.23
C TYR A 107 2.44 4.34 -0.51
N ASP A 108 2.54 5.55 -1.04
CA ASP A 108 3.75 6.13 -1.61
C ASP A 108 3.82 7.64 -1.33
N ALA A 109 5.03 8.14 -1.03
CA ALA A 109 5.23 9.55 -0.69
C ALA A 109 4.98 10.49 -1.89
N PHE A 110 5.17 10.03 -3.12
CA PHE A 110 4.84 10.83 -4.31
C PHE A 110 3.33 10.91 -4.54
N VAL A 111 2.60 9.83 -4.30
CA VAL A 111 1.14 9.84 -4.33
C VAL A 111 0.60 10.79 -3.24
N GLU A 112 1.17 10.75 -2.01
CA GLU A 112 0.83 11.70 -0.94
C GLU A 112 0.98 13.16 -1.42
N ARG A 113 2.09 13.49 -2.09
CA ARG A 113 2.32 14.84 -2.65
C ARG A 113 1.29 15.21 -3.72
N ALA A 114 0.95 14.27 -4.61
CA ALA A 114 -0.08 14.49 -5.61
C ALA A 114 -1.42 14.80 -4.94
N LEU A 115 -1.82 14.02 -3.92
CA LEU A 115 -3.06 14.24 -3.17
C LEU A 115 -3.08 15.60 -2.45
N VAL A 116 -1.96 16.08 -1.91
CA VAL A 116 -1.87 17.42 -1.28
C VAL A 116 -2.29 18.53 -2.24
N VAL A 117 -1.91 18.41 -3.51
CA VAL A 117 -2.25 19.35 -4.59
C VAL A 117 -3.66 19.11 -5.09
N LEU A 118 -4.00 17.85 -5.42
CA LEU A 118 -5.30 17.48 -5.97
C LEU A 118 -6.44 17.85 -5.02
N GLN A 119 -6.27 17.69 -3.71
CA GLN A 119 -7.29 18.08 -2.73
C GLN A 119 -7.70 19.57 -2.82
N CYS A 120 -6.84 20.44 -3.37
CA CYS A 120 -7.15 21.86 -3.54
C CYS A 120 -7.92 22.17 -4.83
N ILE A 121 -7.91 21.26 -5.82
CA ILE A 121 -8.46 21.51 -7.16
C ILE A 121 -9.54 20.51 -7.57
N GLU A 122 -9.62 19.37 -6.91
CA GLU A 122 -10.60 18.31 -7.16
C GLU A 122 -11.76 18.43 -6.16
N PRO A 123 -12.96 18.85 -6.58
CA PRO A 123 -14.10 19.08 -5.68
C PRO A 123 -14.48 17.86 -4.83
N SER A 124 -14.30 16.66 -5.35
CA SER A 124 -14.65 15.43 -4.65
C SER A 124 -13.76 15.16 -3.43
N LEU A 125 -12.53 15.64 -3.47
CA LEU A 125 -11.57 15.53 -2.38
C LEU A 125 -11.68 16.66 -1.37
N ALA A 126 -12.37 17.75 -1.72
CA ALA A 126 -12.53 18.93 -0.85
C ALA A 126 -13.26 18.61 0.46
N ASN A 127 -14.14 17.61 0.45
CA ASN A 127 -14.89 17.17 1.63
C ASN A 127 -14.11 16.19 2.53
N SER A 128 -12.99 15.67 2.04
CA SER A 128 -12.14 14.76 2.82
C SER A 128 -11.30 15.54 3.84
N PRO A 129 -11.00 14.97 5.02
CA PRO A 129 -10.04 15.58 5.95
C PRO A 129 -8.73 15.92 5.26
N ARG A 130 -8.08 17.04 5.62
CA ARG A 130 -6.79 17.43 5.03
C ARG A 130 -5.78 16.27 5.13
N ILE A 131 -5.18 15.88 4.00
CA ILE A 131 -4.22 14.76 3.99
C ILE A 131 -3.02 15.05 4.89
N GLY A 132 -2.52 16.28 4.84
CA GLY A 132 -1.41 16.75 5.66
C GLY A 132 -0.10 16.04 5.32
N VAL A 133 0.69 15.76 6.35
CA VAL A 133 1.94 15.00 6.26
C VAL A 133 1.79 13.75 7.09
N SER A 134 2.30 12.64 6.58
CA SER A 134 2.26 11.38 7.30
C SER A 134 2.94 11.45 8.69
N PRO A 135 2.27 11.09 9.81
CA PRO A 135 2.79 11.26 11.16
C PRO A 135 4.10 10.51 11.45
N SER A 136 4.92 11.04 12.36
CA SER A 136 6.05 10.30 12.95
C SER A 136 5.57 9.34 14.04
N ILE A 137 6.24 8.20 14.22
CA ILE A 137 5.96 7.25 15.31
C ILE A 137 7.08 7.37 16.34
N LYS A 138 6.77 7.84 17.55
CA LYS A 138 7.72 7.91 18.67
C LYS A 138 7.42 6.88 19.75
N SER A 139 6.19 6.38 19.78
CA SER A 139 5.70 5.35 20.70
C SER A 139 4.56 4.56 20.07
N GLU A 140 4.17 3.44 20.67
CA GLU A 140 3.00 2.67 20.24
C GLU A 140 1.70 3.49 20.24
N SER A 141 1.57 4.46 21.15
CA SER A 141 0.40 5.35 21.19
C SER A 141 0.25 6.22 19.93
N ASP A 142 1.30 6.37 19.13
CA ASP A 142 1.25 7.10 17.86
C ASP A 142 0.76 6.25 16.69
N LEU A 143 0.67 4.92 16.83
CA LEU A 143 0.25 4.01 15.76
C LEU A 143 -1.14 4.39 15.24
N GLY A 144 -2.08 4.69 16.13
CA GLY A 144 -3.43 5.12 15.75
C GLY A 144 -3.46 6.36 14.86
N LYS A 145 -2.49 7.28 15.01
CA LYS A 145 -2.38 8.48 14.14
C LYS A 145 -1.96 8.08 12.73
N VAL A 146 -1.03 7.12 12.60
CA VAL A 146 -0.58 6.60 11.29
C VAL A 146 -1.69 5.81 10.61
N VAL A 147 -2.43 4.98 11.36
CA VAL A 147 -3.60 4.27 10.82
C VAL A 147 -4.65 5.26 10.32
N LYS A 148 -5.01 6.26 11.12
CA LYS A 148 -5.97 7.31 10.70
C LYS A 148 -5.51 8.04 9.43
N PHE A 149 -4.23 8.40 9.37
CA PHE A 149 -3.63 9.01 8.17
C PHE A 149 -3.74 8.09 6.96
N TYR A 150 -3.37 6.81 7.10
CA TYR A 150 -3.42 5.84 6.00
C TYR A 150 -4.85 5.60 5.49
N MET A 151 -5.84 5.52 6.39
CA MET A 151 -7.23 5.36 5.97
C MET A 151 -7.71 6.58 5.18
N ASN A 152 -7.39 7.80 5.62
CA ASN A 152 -7.72 9.02 4.85
C ASN A 152 -7.03 9.05 3.48
N TYR A 153 -5.75 8.69 3.42
CA TYR A 153 -4.99 8.55 2.17
C TYR A 153 -5.68 7.58 1.21
N GLN A 154 -6.04 6.39 1.70
CA GLN A 154 -6.70 5.36 0.91
C GLN A 154 -8.09 5.79 0.45
N ASP A 155 -8.87 6.44 1.32
CA ASP A 155 -10.21 6.95 0.98
C ASP A 155 -10.11 7.95 -0.17
N MET A 156 -9.16 8.89 -0.14
CA MET A 156 -8.95 9.86 -1.23
C MET A 156 -8.59 9.18 -2.56
N VAL A 157 -7.67 8.21 -2.55
CA VAL A 157 -7.32 7.48 -3.77
C VAL A 157 -8.52 6.71 -4.31
N LYS A 158 -9.31 6.09 -3.44
CA LYS A 158 -10.54 5.38 -3.82
C LYS A 158 -11.59 6.32 -4.39
N THR A 159 -11.74 7.53 -3.84
CA THR A 159 -12.61 8.57 -4.42
C THR A 159 -12.21 8.88 -5.87
N ILE A 160 -10.92 9.17 -6.10
CA ILE A 160 -10.40 9.43 -7.46
C ILE A 160 -10.67 8.23 -8.37
N PHE A 161 -10.41 7.01 -7.89
CA PHE A 161 -10.67 5.79 -8.65
C PHE A 161 -12.14 5.66 -9.05
N SER A 162 -13.07 5.81 -8.10
CA SER A 162 -14.50 5.68 -8.35
C SER A 162 -15.01 6.70 -9.37
N GLU A 163 -14.52 7.94 -9.33
CA GLU A 163 -14.94 8.98 -10.27
C GLU A 163 -14.42 8.78 -11.69
N ASN A 164 -13.27 8.12 -11.82
CA ASN A 164 -12.62 7.89 -13.10
C ASN A 164 -12.87 6.47 -13.62
N GLN A 165 -13.74 5.69 -12.99
CA GLN A 165 -13.95 4.27 -13.31
C GLN A 165 -14.42 4.07 -14.75
N GLU A 166 -15.39 4.86 -15.22
CA GLU A 166 -15.90 4.76 -16.59
C GLU A 166 -14.80 5.07 -17.63
N GLN A 167 -14.01 6.11 -17.38
CA GLN A 167 -12.88 6.46 -18.24
C GLN A 167 -11.81 5.36 -18.27
N LEU A 168 -11.48 4.77 -17.11
CA LEU A 168 -10.56 3.63 -17.01
C LEU A 168 -11.07 2.42 -17.79
N THR A 169 -12.36 2.11 -17.70
CA THR A 169 -12.99 1.04 -18.49
C THR A 169 -12.88 1.33 -19.99
N GLY A 170 -13.20 2.54 -20.44
CA GLY A 170 -13.09 2.92 -21.86
C GLY A 170 -11.66 2.84 -22.40
N LEU A 171 -10.66 3.27 -21.62
CA LEU A 171 -9.24 3.15 -21.97
C LEU A 171 -8.81 1.69 -22.06
N ARG A 172 -9.25 0.85 -21.13
CA ARG A 172 -8.96 -0.59 -21.11
C ARG A 172 -9.47 -1.28 -22.36
N GLU A 173 -10.71 -1.00 -22.75
CA GLU A 173 -11.31 -1.55 -23.98
C GLU A 173 -10.56 -1.08 -25.23
N THR A 174 -10.26 0.22 -25.31
CA THR A 174 -9.56 0.84 -26.44
C THR A 174 -8.18 0.24 -26.66
N HIS A 175 -7.42 0.05 -25.58
CA HIS A 175 -6.03 -0.42 -25.63
C HIS A 175 -5.87 -1.93 -25.41
N ARG A 176 -6.98 -2.66 -25.19
CA ARG A 176 -6.99 -4.10 -24.85
C ARG A 176 -6.09 -4.43 -23.66
N GLU A 177 -6.10 -3.56 -22.65
CA GLU A 177 -5.27 -3.71 -21.44
C GLU A 177 -5.76 -4.90 -20.59
N LYS A 178 -4.82 -5.72 -20.10
CA LYS A 178 -5.10 -6.97 -19.37
C LYS A 178 -4.65 -6.94 -17.91
N TYR A 179 -3.99 -5.87 -17.47
CA TYR A 179 -3.56 -5.74 -16.08
C TYR A 179 -4.77 -5.78 -15.14
N PRO A 180 -4.84 -6.65 -14.12
CA PRO A 180 -6.12 -6.92 -13.43
C PRO A 180 -6.47 -5.94 -12.30
N HIS A 181 -5.57 -5.04 -11.87
CA HIS A 181 -5.74 -4.26 -10.65
C HIS A 181 -5.91 -2.76 -10.96
N ASP A 182 -7.15 -2.31 -11.19
CA ASP A 182 -7.42 -0.92 -11.60
C ASP A 182 -6.97 0.13 -10.57
N ILE A 183 -7.18 -0.15 -9.29
CA ILE A 183 -6.76 0.74 -8.20
C ILE A 183 -5.25 1.04 -8.27
N ARG A 184 -4.45 0.07 -8.73
CA ARG A 184 -3.01 0.21 -8.88
C ARG A 184 -2.62 1.06 -10.10
N ILE A 185 -3.48 1.14 -11.12
CA ILE A 185 -3.30 2.09 -12.23
C ILE A 185 -3.43 3.52 -11.71
N VAL A 186 -4.45 3.80 -10.90
CA VAL A 186 -4.65 5.11 -10.27
C VAL A 186 -3.46 5.47 -9.38
N ASP A 187 -3.01 4.56 -8.52
CA ASP A 187 -1.79 4.76 -7.72
C ASP A 187 -0.59 5.15 -8.59
N LYS A 188 -0.41 4.48 -9.73
CA LYS A 188 0.72 4.73 -10.62
C LYS A 188 0.60 6.09 -11.33
N LEU A 189 -0.59 6.48 -11.74
CA LEU A 189 -0.85 7.80 -12.34
C LEU A 189 -0.57 8.91 -11.32
N LEU A 190 -1.08 8.77 -10.09
CA LEU A 190 -0.81 9.72 -9.01
C LEU A 190 0.69 9.78 -8.67
N TRP A 191 1.36 8.64 -8.67
CA TRP A 191 2.81 8.58 -8.48
C TRP A 191 3.56 9.33 -9.59
N MET A 192 3.12 9.22 -10.85
CA MET A 192 3.72 9.95 -11.98
C MET A 192 3.52 11.46 -11.83
N ILE A 193 2.33 11.90 -11.41
CA ILE A 193 2.03 13.31 -11.12
C ILE A 193 2.92 13.85 -10.01
N GLY A 194 3.09 13.08 -8.93
CA GLY A 194 3.87 13.49 -7.76
C GLY A 194 5.38 13.34 -7.90
N ASN A 195 5.87 12.60 -8.91
CA ASN A 195 7.28 12.34 -9.10
C ASN A 195 7.91 13.37 -10.07
N PRO A 196 8.71 14.33 -9.57
CA PRO A 196 9.27 15.41 -10.40
C PRO A 196 10.29 14.94 -11.43
N ASN A 197 10.84 13.73 -11.27
CA ASN A 197 11.84 13.17 -12.18
C ASN A 197 11.22 12.28 -13.27
N GLN A 198 9.90 12.12 -13.28
CA GLN A 198 9.22 11.31 -14.27
C GLN A 198 8.95 12.13 -15.53
N HIS A 199 9.47 11.69 -16.67
CA HIS A 199 9.10 12.25 -17.97
C HIS A 199 7.75 11.65 -18.42
N PHE A 200 6.87 12.51 -18.91
CA PHE A 200 5.68 12.11 -19.67
C PHE A 200 6.13 11.87 -21.11
N HIS A 201 6.00 10.63 -21.58
CA HIS A 201 6.28 10.23 -22.96
C HIS A 201 4.98 9.94 -23.68
#